data_AF-A0A927V5H9-F1
#
_entry.id   AF-A0A927V5H9-F1
#
_cell.length_a   1.000
_cell.length_b   1.000
_cell.length_c   1.000
_cell.angle_alpha   90.00
_cell.angle_beta   90.00
_cell.angle_gamma   90.00
#
_symmetry.space_group_name_H-M   'P 1'
#
loop_
_entity.id
_entity.type
_entity.pdbx_description
1 polymer ?
#
loop_
_entity_poly.entity_id
_entity_poly.type
_entity_poly.pdbx_seq_one_letter_code
_entity_poly.pdbx_strand_id
1 'polypeptide(L)'
;MKRFESAIKRSLVCDDDGFHCYEVCHALENFDGKKGILVTLYPSYSGLDIHKLDSTAMHLQNHMEELNLKQIRIINLFSRIVRGSRMSTRGIRLDEENMQYIEKIMQEKDFKENFFILGWGSSLSSSLVANQTKDRIIALFKKYNPTGILYQICAGNSTSSGTILHPLFLGIRFANTAWKLVPYTPPESFAPVAEKKTHIKDSNLNIHKGKNMEKINKNNLKSKENQKMSQKSLQKKG
;
A
#
# COMPACT_ATOMS: atom_id res chain seq x y z
N MET A 1 -31.78 34.73 9.13
CA MET A 1 -31.25 33.42 8.68
C MET A 1 -29.82 33.63 8.22
N LYS A 2 -28.85 32.77 8.58
CA LYS A 2 -27.45 32.86 8.12
C LYS A 2 -27.13 31.64 7.26
N ARG A 3 -26.44 31.86 6.13
CA ARG A 3 -25.96 30.81 5.21
C ARG A 3 -24.53 30.45 5.58
N PHE A 4 -24.23 29.16 5.63
CA PHE A 4 -22.89 28.63 5.82
C PHE A 4 -22.55 27.77 4.60
N GLU A 5 -21.34 27.94 4.07
CA GLU A 5 -20.85 27.20 2.90
C GLU A 5 -19.47 26.64 3.22
N SER A 6 -19.21 25.44 2.73
CA SER A 6 -17.90 24.80 2.77
C SER A 6 -17.69 24.04 1.47
N ALA A 7 -16.44 23.96 1.03
CA ALA A 7 -16.04 23.25 -0.17
C ALA A 7 -14.77 22.46 0.12
N ILE A 8 -14.63 21.33 -0.58
CA ILE A 8 -13.50 20.43 -0.44
C ILE A 8 -12.88 20.24 -1.82
N LYS A 9 -11.68 20.77 -1.99
CA LYS A 9 -10.91 20.59 -3.21
C LYS A 9 -10.19 19.25 -3.14
N ARG A 10 -10.29 18.49 -4.23
CA ARG A 10 -9.59 17.20 -4.38
C ARG A 10 -8.68 17.24 -5.59
N SER A 11 -7.50 16.64 -5.44
CA SER A 11 -6.57 16.40 -6.55
C SER A 11 -5.90 15.04 -6.37
N LEU A 12 -5.60 14.38 -7.48
CA LEU A 12 -4.96 13.08 -7.49
C LEU A 12 -3.74 13.14 -8.41
N VAL A 13 -2.73 12.33 -8.08
CA VAL A 13 -1.61 12.03 -8.97
C VAL A 13 -1.73 10.56 -9.34
N CYS A 14 -2.12 10.30 -10.59
CA CYS A 14 -2.32 8.96 -11.14
C CYS A 14 -1.55 8.82 -12.45
N ASP A 15 -1.41 7.57 -12.91
CA ASP A 15 -1.09 7.30 -14.31
C ASP A 15 -2.29 7.56 -15.23
N ASP A 16 -2.00 7.63 -16.53
CA ASP A 16 -3.01 7.90 -17.56
C ASP A 16 -3.95 6.70 -17.79
N ASP A 17 -3.49 5.48 -17.50
CA ASP A 17 -4.26 4.25 -17.69
C ASP A 17 -5.16 3.88 -16.49
N GLY A 18 -5.00 4.59 -15.36
CA GLY A 18 -5.84 4.46 -14.18
C GLY A 18 -5.58 3.21 -13.35
N PHE A 19 -4.40 2.58 -13.49
CA PHE A 19 -4.00 1.44 -12.68
C PHE A 19 -3.25 1.84 -11.41
N HIS A 20 -2.60 3.01 -11.39
CA HIS A 20 -1.80 3.49 -10.28
C HIS A 20 -2.25 4.88 -9.81
N CYS A 21 -2.29 5.05 -8.50
CA CYS A 21 -2.51 6.34 -7.85
C CYS A 21 -1.45 6.54 -6.76
N TYR A 22 -0.60 7.54 -6.97
CA TYR A 22 0.53 7.86 -6.11
C TYR A 22 0.12 8.74 -4.93
N GLU A 23 -0.83 9.64 -5.15
CA GLU A 23 -1.31 10.59 -4.14
C GLU A 23 -2.78 10.93 -4.33
N VAL A 24 -3.50 11.05 -3.21
CA VAL A 24 -4.81 11.70 -3.15
C VAL A 24 -4.75 12.85 -2.16
N CYS A 25 -5.05 14.07 -2.59
CA CYS A 25 -5.08 15.24 -1.74
C CYS A 25 -6.51 15.76 -1.54
N HIS A 26 -6.89 15.98 -0.29
CA HIS A 26 -8.13 16.66 0.12
C HIS A 26 -7.76 17.95 0.84
N ALA A 27 -8.37 19.07 0.45
CA ALA A 27 -8.17 20.37 1.08
C ALA A 27 -9.52 21.01 1.43
N LEU A 28 -9.67 21.44 2.67
CA LEU A 28 -10.82 22.23 3.13
C LEU A 28 -10.62 23.69 2.72
N GLU A 29 -11.61 24.28 2.07
CA GLU A 29 -11.63 25.72 1.84
C GLU A 29 -12.10 26.45 3.10
N ASN A 30 -11.54 27.64 3.34
CA ASN A 30 -11.92 28.52 4.47
C ASN A 30 -11.68 27.94 5.88
N PHE A 31 -10.79 26.94 6.02
CA PHE A 31 -10.33 26.43 7.31
C PHE A 31 -8.83 26.71 7.49
N ASP A 32 -8.45 27.35 8.60
CA ASP A 32 -7.05 27.55 8.96
C ASP A 32 -6.57 26.42 9.87
N GLY A 33 -5.77 25.53 9.29
CA GLY A 33 -5.18 24.39 9.98
C GLY A 33 -3.84 24.02 9.35
N LYS A 34 -3.27 22.89 9.77
CA LYS A 34 -2.01 22.38 9.23
C LYS A 34 -2.22 21.48 8.01
N LYS A 35 -1.13 21.23 7.29
CA LYS A 35 -1.09 20.20 6.24
C LYS A 35 -0.63 18.88 6.86
N GLY A 36 -1.20 17.78 6.38
CA GLY A 36 -0.84 16.41 6.78
C GLY A 36 -0.46 15.57 5.56
N ILE A 37 0.48 14.65 5.75
CA ILE A 37 0.81 13.57 4.83
C ILE A 37 0.49 12.27 5.55
N LEU A 38 -0.48 11.52 5.06
CA LEU A 38 -0.92 10.25 5.63
C LEU A 38 -0.45 9.09 4.77
N VAL A 39 0.23 8.12 5.39
CA VAL A 39 0.68 6.89 4.72
C VAL A 39 -0.30 5.74 4.98
N THR A 40 -1.00 5.30 3.94
CA THR A 40 -1.90 4.13 3.93
C THR A 40 -1.32 2.98 3.08
N LEU A 41 -2.07 1.89 2.90
CA LEU A 41 -1.56 0.71 2.21
C LEU A 41 -1.58 0.84 0.69
N TYR A 42 -2.74 1.15 0.12
CA TYR A 42 -2.98 1.20 -1.32
C TYR A 42 -4.25 2.00 -1.62
N PRO A 43 -4.35 2.64 -2.79
CA PRO A 43 -5.54 3.37 -3.21
C PRO A 43 -6.65 2.44 -3.70
N SER A 44 -7.89 2.94 -3.71
CA SER A 44 -9.08 2.22 -4.20
C SER A 44 -9.79 2.89 -5.38
N TYR A 45 -9.32 4.08 -5.78
CA TYR A 45 -9.82 4.88 -6.90
C TYR A 45 -8.68 5.62 -7.61
N SER A 46 -8.97 6.11 -8.81
CA SER A 46 -8.08 6.77 -9.78
C SER A 46 -8.61 8.15 -10.16
N GLY A 47 -7.88 8.86 -11.02
CA GLY A 47 -8.38 10.06 -11.69
C GLY A 47 -9.66 9.85 -12.50
N LEU A 48 -9.88 8.64 -13.07
CA LEU A 48 -11.09 8.29 -13.82
C LEU A 48 -12.36 8.28 -12.96
N ASP A 49 -12.21 8.23 -11.65
CA ASP A 49 -13.30 8.24 -10.69
C ASP A 49 -13.05 9.19 -9.51
N ILE A 50 -12.46 10.35 -9.81
CA ILE A 50 -12.10 11.40 -8.84
C ILE A 50 -13.22 11.80 -7.87
N HIS A 51 -14.48 11.70 -8.29
CA HIS A 51 -15.63 12.04 -7.46
C HIS A 51 -16.02 10.94 -6.44
N LYS A 52 -15.54 9.71 -6.61
CA LYS A 52 -15.80 8.64 -5.64
C LYS A 52 -14.95 8.84 -4.39
N LEU A 53 -15.52 8.47 -3.25
CA LEU A 53 -14.84 8.38 -1.96
C LEU A 53 -14.96 6.94 -1.48
N ASP A 54 -13.85 6.35 -1.06
CA ASP A 54 -13.93 5.17 -0.20
C ASP A 54 -14.23 5.57 1.24
N SER A 55 -14.55 4.57 2.07
CA SER A 55 -14.88 4.79 3.47
C SER A 55 -13.72 5.42 4.24
N THR A 56 -12.47 5.11 3.91
CA THR A 56 -11.29 5.69 4.58
C THR A 56 -11.24 7.20 4.35
N ALA A 57 -11.32 7.63 3.10
CA ALA A 57 -11.28 9.03 2.71
C ALA A 57 -12.49 9.80 3.23
N MET A 58 -13.69 9.18 3.24
CA MET A 58 -14.88 9.76 3.83
C MET A 58 -14.73 10.03 5.33
N HIS A 59 -14.23 9.04 6.10
CA HIS A 59 -14.00 9.24 7.52
C HIS A 59 -12.92 10.29 7.79
N LEU A 60 -11.81 10.26 7.05
CA LEU A 60 -10.77 11.29 7.17
C LEU A 60 -11.34 12.69 6.95
N GLN A 61 -12.10 12.87 5.88
CA GLN A 61 -12.73 14.14 5.54
C GLN A 61 -13.61 14.69 6.67
N ASN A 62 -14.42 13.83 7.29
CA ASN A 62 -15.29 14.22 8.40
C ASN A 62 -14.54 14.63 9.67
N HIS A 63 -13.30 14.18 9.84
CA HIS A 63 -12.48 14.42 11.03
C HIS A 63 -11.30 15.38 10.77
N MET A 64 -11.18 15.96 9.58
CA MET A 64 -10.06 16.85 9.24
C MET A 64 -9.97 18.07 10.18
N GLU A 65 -11.10 18.70 10.49
CA GLU A 65 -11.13 19.85 11.41
C GLU A 65 -10.70 19.45 12.84
N GLU A 66 -11.18 18.29 13.34
CA GLU A 66 -10.80 17.76 14.66
C GLU A 66 -9.30 17.46 14.75
N LEU A 67 -8.71 16.99 13.66
CA LEU A 67 -7.28 16.76 13.52
C LEU A 67 -6.47 18.04 13.27
N ASN A 68 -7.14 19.19 13.19
CA ASN A 68 -6.56 20.49 12.83
C ASN A 68 -5.82 20.44 11.47
N LEU A 69 -6.43 19.80 10.49
CA LEU A 69 -5.90 19.64 9.14
C LEU A 69 -6.72 20.45 8.14
N LYS A 70 -6.12 21.46 7.51
CA LYS A 70 -6.71 22.10 6.32
C LYS A 70 -6.49 21.31 5.05
N GLN A 71 -5.47 20.47 5.03
CA GLN A 71 -5.15 19.63 3.88
C GLN A 71 -4.56 18.30 4.34
N ILE A 72 -4.98 17.21 3.70
CA ILE A 72 -4.39 15.90 3.87
C ILE A 72 -4.01 15.31 2.52
N ARG A 73 -2.73 14.94 2.37
CA ARG A 73 -2.18 14.20 1.24
C ARG A 73 -2.06 12.74 1.65
N ILE A 74 -2.83 11.87 1.03
CA ILE A 74 -2.83 10.44 1.28
C ILE A 74 -1.89 9.80 0.25
N ILE A 75 -0.80 9.24 0.74
CA ILE A 75 0.15 8.44 -0.04
C ILE A 75 0.07 6.98 0.42
N ASN A 76 0.50 6.07 -0.43
CA ASN A 76 0.31 4.64 -0.20
C ASN A 76 1.62 3.87 -0.24
N LEU A 77 1.72 2.76 0.49
CA LEU A 77 2.85 1.84 0.36
C LEU A 77 2.99 1.32 -1.08
N PHE A 78 1.86 1.05 -1.71
CA PHE A 78 1.76 0.56 -3.09
C PHE A 78 0.82 1.46 -3.87
N SER A 79 1.25 1.93 -5.05
CA SER A 79 0.44 2.82 -5.89
C SER A 79 -0.68 2.10 -6.64
N ARG A 80 -0.53 0.79 -6.86
CA ARG A 80 -1.51 -0.02 -7.60
C ARG A 80 -2.89 0.02 -6.94
N ILE A 81 -3.89 0.40 -7.72
CA ILE A 81 -5.27 0.50 -7.28
C ILE A 81 -5.86 -0.89 -7.05
N VAL A 82 -6.56 -1.05 -5.92
CA VAL A 82 -7.29 -2.26 -5.57
C VAL A 82 -8.74 -1.92 -5.26
N ARG A 83 -9.67 -2.46 -6.07
CA ARG A 83 -11.10 -2.17 -5.99
C ARG A 83 -11.85 -3.34 -5.34
N GLY A 84 -12.75 -3.02 -4.41
CA GLY A 84 -13.73 -3.96 -3.83
C GLY A 84 -13.16 -5.17 -3.07
N SER A 85 -11.85 -5.25 -2.87
CA SER A 85 -11.18 -6.39 -2.26
C SER A 85 -9.91 -5.98 -1.53
N ARG A 86 -9.34 -6.91 -0.75
CA ARG A 86 -8.03 -6.72 -0.13
C ARG A 86 -6.92 -6.96 -1.14
N MET A 87 -5.83 -6.21 -1.04
CA MET A 87 -4.64 -6.48 -1.84
C MET A 87 -4.13 -7.89 -1.58
N SER A 88 -3.95 -8.66 -2.66
CA SER A 88 -3.29 -9.96 -2.60
C SER A 88 -1.82 -9.78 -2.21
N THR A 89 -1.35 -10.57 -1.25
CA THR A 89 0.07 -10.69 -0.92
C THR A 89 0.84 -11.52 -1.94
N ARG A 90 0.15 -12.30 -2.78
CA ARG A 90 0.79 -13.17 -3.76
C ARG A 90 1.40 -12.33 -4.87
N GLY A 91 2.73 -12.42 -5.01
CA GLY A 91 3.46 -11.69 -6.05
C GLY A 91 3.52 -10.18 -5.82
N ILE A 92 3.24 -9.70 -4.60
CA ILE A 92 3.47 -8.31 -4.24
C ILE A 92 4.97 -8.01 -4.37
N ARG A 93 5.30 -6.90 -5.01
CA ARG A 93 6.67 -6.44 -5.22
C ARG A 93 6.80 -5.03 -4.67
N LEU A 94 8.03 -4.66 -4.37
CA LEU A 94 8.32 -3.29 -3.99
C LEU A 94 8.08 -2.40 -5.21
N ASP A 95 7.38 -1.30 -4.97
CA ASP A 95 6.96 -0.34 -5.98
C ASP A 95 8.00 0.79 -6.04
N GLU A 96 9.07 0.58 -6.79
CA GLU A 96 10.22 1.51 -6.82
C GLU A 96 9.84 2.89 -7.37
N GLU A 97 8.93 2.95 -8.34
CA GLU A 97 8.43 4.21 -8.88
C GLU A 97 7.65 5.00 -7.82
N ASN A 98 6.73 4.34 -7.11
CA ASN A 98 6.04 4.96 -5.98
C ASN A 98 7.00 5.38 -4.86
N MET A 99 8.02 4.58 -4.56
CA MET A 99 9.04 4.95 -3.57
C MET A 99 9.81 6.22 -3.97
N GLN A 100 10.15 6.39 -5.25
CA GLN A 100 10.77 7.61 -5.76
C GLN A 100 9.83 8.80 -5.65
N TYR A 101 8.54 8.61 -5.94
CA TYR A 101 7.53 9.65 -5.77
C TYR A 101 7.40 10.09 -4.30
N ILE A 102 7.32 9.14 -3.36
CA ILE A 102 7.28 9.44 -1.92
C ILE A 102 8.54 10.18 -1.47
N GLU A 103 9.73 9.79 -1.95
CA GLU A 103 10.97 10.50 -1.63
C GLU A 103 10.95 11.95 -2.14
N LYS A 104 10.40 12.22 -3.33
CA LYS A 104 10.23 13.58 -3.84
C LYS A 104 9.36 14.43 -2.92
N ILE A 105 8.29 13.87 -2.36
CA ILE A 105 7.45 14.57 -1.39
C ILE A 105 8.26 14.99 -0.16
N MET A 106 9.14 14.11 0.32
CA MET A 106 9.98 14.40 1.49
C MET A 106 11.08 15.44 1.21
N GLN A 107 11.37 15.71 -0.06
CA GLN A 107 12.30 16.76 -0.49
C GLN A 107 11.62 18.13 -0.69
N GLU A 108 10.29 18.20 -0.65
CA GLU A 108 9.56 19.46 -0.78
C GLU A 108 9.95 20.46 0.32
N LYS A 109 9.96 21.76 -0.01
CA LYS A 109 10.45 22.81 0.90
C LYS A 109 9.67 22.88 2.21
N ASP A 110 8.35 22.67 2.15
CA ASP A 110 7.44 22.71 3.29
C ASP A 110 7.24 21.34 3.96
N PHE A 111 7.97 20.30 3.54
CA PHE A 111 7.83 18.94 4.08
C PHE A 111 7.90 18.90 5.62
N LYS A 112 8.85 19.63 6.21
CA LYS A 112 9.09 19.65 7.66
C LYS A 112 8.00 20.35 8.46
N GLU A 113 7.16 21.16 7.81
CA GLU A 113 6.04 21.86 8.42
C GLU A 113 4.78 20.99 8.48
N ASN A 114 4.73 19.93 7.67
CA ASN A 114 3.62 19.02 7.56
C ASN A 114 3.63 17.99 8.71
N PHE A 115 2.43 17.60 9.18
CA PHE A 115 2.32 16.39 9.99
C PHE A 115 2.57 15.15 9.13
N PHE A 116 3.52 14.30 9.52
CA PHE A 116 3.73 13.02 8.86
C PHE A 116 3.07 11.90 9.66
N ILE A 117 2.01 11.32 9.11
CA ILE A 117 1.03 10.49 9.82
C ILE A 117 1.09 9.07 9.24
N LEU A 118 1.24 8.07 10.11
CA LEU A 118 1.18 6.67 9.73
C LEU A 118 -0.23 6.14 9.95
N GLY A 119 -0.81 5.48 8.95
CA GLY A 119 -2.20 5.00 8.98
C GLY A 119 -2.40 3.65 8.29
N TRP A 120 -1.36 2.83 8.15
CA TRP A 120 -1.43 1.58 7.39
C TRP A 120 -2.07 0.39 8.15
N GLY A 121 -2.32 0.50 9.46
CA GLY A 121 -2.96 -0.56 10.23
C GLY A 121 -2.11 -1.83 10.44
N SER A 122 -2.76 -2.91 10.87
CA SER A 122 -2.16 -4.24 11.02
C SER A 122 -2.24 -5.11 9.76
N SER A 123 -2.89 -4.64 8.70
CA SER A 123 -2.98 -5.38 7.45
C SER A 123 -1.60 -5.50 6.79
N LEU A 124 -1.36 -6.63 6.12
CA LEU A 124 -0.07 -7.00 5.53
C LEU A 124 1.09 -7.09 6.54
N SER A 125 0.84 -7.27 7.83
CA SER A 125 1.88 -7.41 8.87
C SER A 125 2.79 -8.62 8.67
N SER A 126 2.30 -9.69 8.03
CA SER A 126 3.09 -10.87 7.68
C SER A 126 3.80 -10.76 6.33
N SER A 127 3.59 -9.69 5.55
CA SER A 127 4.23 -9.51 4.26
C SER A 127 5.62 -8.91 4.42
N LEU A 128 6.65 -9.66 4.02
CA LEU A 128 8.04 -9.18 4.01
C LEU A 128 8.18 -7.89 3.19
N VAL A 129 7.60 -7.86 2.00
CA VAL A 129 7.69 -6.70 1.09
C VAL A 129 6.98 -5.48 1.68
N ALA A 130 5.80 -5.66 2.28
CA ALA A 130 5.08 -4.54 2.90
C ALA A 130 5.86 -3.98 4.10
N ASN A 131 6.47 -4.85 4.90
CA ASN A 131 7.29 -4.40 6.03
C ASN A 131 8.56 -3.69 5.55
N GLN A 132 9.29 -4.25 4.58
CA GLN A 132 10.43 -3.56 3.95
C GLN A 132 10.07 -2.18 3.38
N THR A 133 8.87 -2.05 2.80
CA THR A 133 8.39 -0.76 2.28
C THR A 133 8.11 0.23 3.42
N LYS A 134 7.47 -0.21 4.51
CA LYS A 134 7.27 0.61 5.72
C LYS A 134 8.61 1.07 6.31
N ASP A 135 9.58 0.16 6.42
CA ASP A 135 10.93 0.44 6.92
C ASP A 135 11.62 1.51 6.07
N ARG A 136 11.51 1.40 4.73
CA ARG A 136 12.09 2.37 3.80
C ARG A 136 11.45 3.75 3.91
N ILE A 137 10.12 3.83 4.08
CA ILE A 137 9.44 5.12 4.30
C ILE A 137 9.89 5.76 5.62
N ILE A 138 10.00 4.98 6.70
CA ILE A 138 10.49 5.50 7.98
C ILE A 138 11.94 5.97 7.87
N ALA A 139 12.79 5.22 7.15
CA ALA A 139 14.18 5.60 6.90
C ALA A 139 14.28 6.90 6.07
N LEU A 140 13.46 7.04 5.03
CA LEU A 140 13.38 8.27 4.23
C LEU A 140 12.90 9.45 5.09
N PHE A 141 11.86 9.26 5.92
CA PHE A 141 11.40 10.30 6.84
C PHE A 141 12.55 10.76 7.75
N LYS A 142 13.29 9.83 8.37
CA LYS A 142 14.45 10.16 9.23
C LYS A 142 15.59 10.84 8.45
N LYS A 143 15.79 10.49 7.17
CA LYS A 143 16.78 11.14 6.30
C LYS A 143 16.45 12.61 6.05
N TYR A 144 15.18 12.94 5.77
CA TYR A 144 14.77 14.30 5.39
C TYR A 144 14.25 15.16 6.56
N ASN A 145 13.80 14.53 7.65
CA ASN A 145 13.33 15.18 8.87
C ASN A 145 13.80 14.42 10.13
N PRO A 146 15.11 14.41 10.42
CA PRO A 146 15.70 13.58 11.48
C PRO A 146 15.21 13.89 12.89
N THR A 147 14.83 15.15 13.15
CA THR A 147 14.26 15.62 14.43
C THR A 147 12.74 15.69 14.40
N GLY A 148 12.12 15.24 13.30
CA GLY A 148 10.68 15.28 13.10
C GLY A 148 9.95 14.25 13.94
N ILE A 149 8.68 14.53 14.19
CA ILE A 149 7.78 13.63 14.91
C ILE A 149 6.93 12.86 13.90
N LEU A 150 6.91 11.54 14.02
CA LEU A 150 5.92 10.70 13.36
C LEU A 150 4.63 10.74 14.18
N TYR A 151 3.50 10.82 13.51
CA TYR A 151 2.18 10.85 14.14
C TYR A 151 1.38 9.60 13.78
N GLN A 152 0.39 9.28 14.60
CA GLN A 152 -0.70 8.37 14.27
C GLN A 152 -2.03 9.01 14.68
N ILE A 153 -3.11 8.48 14.12
CA ILE A 153 -4.47 8.89 14.49
C ILE A 153 -4.97 7.96 15.61
N CYS A 154 -5.49 8.56 16.67
CA CYS A 154 -6.19 7.87 17.75
C CYS A 154 -7.56 8.52 17.99
N ALA A 155 -8.50 7.74 18.52
CA ALA A 155 -9.83 8.20 18.89
C ALA A 155 -10.34 7.45 20.14
N GLY A 156 -10.99 8.15 21.07
CA GLY A 156 -11.45 7.54 22.33
C GLY A 156 -10.35 6.78 23.08
N ASN A 157 -10.60 5.51 23.42
CA ASN A 157 -9.67 4.60 24.09
C ASN A 157 -8.87 3.70 23.13
N SER A 158 -8.82 4.03 21.85
CA SER A 158 -8.16 3.20 20.83
C SER A 158 -6.63 3.13 20.93
N THR A 159 -6.00 3.76 21.93
CA THR A 159 -4.55 3.77 22.10
C THR A 159 -3.96 2.37 22.10
N SER A 160 -3.39 1.97 20.96
CA SER A 160 -2.61 0.75 20.83
C SER A 160 -1.16 1.05 21.18
N SER A 161 -0.67 0.47 22.28
CA SER A 161 0.76 0.42 22.55
C SER A 161 1.47 -0.25 21.36
N GLY A 162 2.17 0.55 20.56
CA GLY A 162 3.06 0.09 19.48
C GLY A 162 2.43 -0.24 18.12
N THR A 163 1.10 -0.34 17.99
CA THR A 163 0.45 -0.62 16.68
C THR A 163 -0.13 0.64 16.06
N ILE A 164 0.13 0.86 14.77
CA ILE A 164 -0.47 1.95 14.01
C ILE A 164 -1.90 1.56 13.62
N LEU A 165 -2.86 2.44 13.88
CA LEU A 165 -4.27 2.23 13.53
C LEU A 165 -4.54 2.66 12.09
N HIS A 166 -5.45 1.94 11.42
CA HIS A 166 -5.93 2.34 10.11
C HIS A 166 -7.12 3.32 10.26
N PRO A 167 -7.21 4.42 9.49
CA PRO A 167 -8.34 5.35 9.58
C PRO A 167 -9.69 4.67 9.39
N LEU A 168 -9.81 3.70 8.48
CA LEU A 168 -11.03 2.89 8.34
C LEU A 168 -11.45 2.16 9.63
N PHE A 169 -10.50 1.62 10.39
CA PHE A 169 -10.82 0.96 11.68
C PHE A 169 -11.39 1.98 12.66
N LEU A 170 -10.79 3.17 12.74
CA LEU A 170 -11.30 4.27 13.55
C LEU A 170 -12.68 4.73 13.08
N GLY A 171 -12.90 4.83 11.76
CA GLY A 171 -14.18 5.19 11.19
C GLY A 171 -15.31 4.22 11.53
N ILE A 172 -15.01 2.91 11.55
CA ILE A 172 -16.01 1.89 11.86
C ILE A 172 -16.32 1.84 13.37
N ARG A 173 -15.33 2.07 14.24
CA ARG A 173 -15.45 1.82 15.69
C ARG A 173 -15.57 3.08 16.55
N PHE A 174 -15.12 4.21 16.02
CA PHE A 174 -14.87 5.46 16.75
C PHE A 174 -15.26 6.70 15.93
N ALA A 175 -16.13 6.57 14.92
CA ALA A 175 -16.60 7.70 14.09
C ALA A 175 -17.28 8.81 14.89
N ASN A 176 -17.92 8.49 16.02
CA ASN A 176 -18.61 9.48 16.84
C ASN A 176 -17.75 9.99 18.01
N THR A 177 -16.44 9.75 17.96
CA THR A 177 -15.50 10.24 18.97
C THR A 177 -14.50 11.18 18.32
N ALA A 178 -14.00 12.16 19.07
CA ALA A 178 -13.01 13.11 18.55
C ALA A 178 -11.71 12.39 18.18
N TRP A 179 -11.25 12.57 16.94
CA TRP A 179 -9.97 12.06 16.47
C TRP A 179 -8.84 13.01 16.83
N LYS A 180 -7.67 12.45 17.14
CA LYS A 180 -6.50 13.21 17.58
C LYS A 180 -5.25 12.67 16.92
N LEU A 181 -4.33 13.56 16.56
CA LEU A 181 -2.96 13.20 16.23
C LEU A 181 -2.16 13.03 17.51
N VAL A 182 -1.53 11.87 17.66
CA VAL A 182 -0.62 11.59 18.77
C VAL A 182 0.77 11.23 18.23
N PRO A 183 1.86 11.63 18.91
CA PRO A 183 3.20 11.18 18.57
C PRO A 183 3.30 9.65 18.55
N TYR A 184 4.07 9.13 17.60
CA TYR A 184 4.37 7.72 17.44
C TYR A 184 5.87 7.50 17.39
N THR A 185 6.35 6.58 18.22
CA THR A 185 7.75 6.12 18.20
C THR A 185 7.77 4.72 17.58
N PRO A 186 8.37 4.55 16.39
CA PRO A 186 8.54 3.23 15.82
C PRO A 186 9.45 2.37 16.73
N PRO A 187 9.12 1.10 17.01
CA PRO A 187 10.03 0.17 17.69
C PRO A 187 11.42 0.12 17.02
N GLU A 188 12.46 -0.21 17.79
CA GLU A 188 13.86 -0.20 17.30
C GLU A 188 14.12 -1.09 16.08
N SER A 189 13.23 -2.04 15.75
CA SER A 189 13.35 -2.97 14.63
C SER A 189 13.12 -2.38 13.23
N PHE A 190 13.03 -1.05 13.09
CA PHE A 190 12.99 -0.37 11.78
C PHE A 190 14.39 0.03 11.26
N ALA A 191 15.42 -0.73 11.62
CA ALA A 191 16.76 -0.56 11.08
C ALA A 191 16.79 -1.02 9.60
N PRO A 192 17.56 -0.35 8.72
CA PRO A 192 17.69 -0.79 7.34
C PRO A 192 18.18 -2.23 7.34
N VAL A 193 17.41 -3.14 6.73
CA VAL A 193 17.94 -4.46 6.38
C VAL A 193 19.05 -4.18 5.39
N ALA A 194 20.29 -4.13 5.87
CA ALA A 194 21.46 -4.17 5.02
C ALA A 194 21.23 -5.28 4.00
N GLU A 195 21.37 -4.96 2.71
CA GLU A 195 21.26 -5.92 1.62
C GLU A 195 22.07 -7.16 2.02
N LYS A 196 21.39 -8.24 2.39
CA LYS A 196 22.04 -9.53 2.47
C LYS A 196 22.41 -9.84 1.03
N LYS A 197 23.65 -9.48 0.65
CA LYS A 197 24.33 -10.07 -0.49
C LYS A 197 24.12 -11.57 -0.32
N THR A 198 23.26 -12.14 -1.16
CA THR A 198 23.20 -13.58 -1.32
C THR A 198 24.57 -13.97 -1.83
N HIS A 199 25.46 -14.35 -0.91
CA HIS A 199 26.57 -15.22 -1.23
C HIS A 199 25.93 -16.53 -1.72
N ILE A 200 25.66 -16.57 -3.02
CA ILE A 200 25.64 -17.82 -3.75
C ILE A 200 27.07 -18.34 -3.59
N LYS A 201 27.28 -19.19 -2.59
CA LYS A 201 28.44 -20.05 -2.56
C LYS A 201 28.23 -21.02 -3.70
N ASP A 202 28.96 -20.79 -4.79
CA ASP A 202 29.31 -21.85 -5.73
C ASP A 202 30.06 -22.92 -4.93
N SER A 203 29.33 -23.96 -4.52
CA SER A 203 29.93 -25.18 -4.00
C SER A 203 29.18 -26.37 -4.57
N ASN A 204 29.83 -26.97 -5.57
CA ASN A 204 29.71 -28.33 -6.05
C ASN A 204 28.45 -28.69 -6.86
N LEU A 205 28.55 -28.44 -8.18
CA LEU A 205 28.07 -29.40 -9.16
C LEU A 205 28.72 -30.76 -8.87
N ASN A 206 28.00 -31.65 -8.19
CA ASN A 206 28.23 -33.07 -8.31
C ASN A 206 27.01 -33.72 -8.96
N ILE A 207 27.32 -34.42 -10.04
CA ILE A 207 26.42 -35.00 -11.01
C ILE A 207 25.54 -36.07 -10.36
N HIS A 208 24.23 -35.85 -10.34
CA HIS A 208 23.22 -36.91 -10.27
C HIS A 208 22.29 -36.79 -11.47
N LYS A 209 22.85 -37.14 -12.64
CA LYS A 209 22.06 -37.63 -13.77
C LYS A 209 21.48 -38.98 -13.36
N GLY A 210 20.17 -39.04 -13.17
CA GLY A 210 19.44 -40.31 -13.09
C GLY A 210 18.20 -40.21 -12.22
N LYS A 211 17.02 -40.18 -12.88
CA LYS A 211 15.70 -40.70 -12.43
C LYS A 211 14.47 -39.83 -12.72
N ASN A 212 14.55 -38.74 -13.48
CA ASN A 212 13.35 -37.99 -13.90
C ASN A 212 13.08 -37.89 -15.41
N MET A 213 13.76 -38.69 -16.23
CA MET A 213 13.51 -38.75 -17.68
C MET A 213 12.58 -39.91 -18.12
N GLU A 214 12.21 -40.84 -17.23
CA GLU A 214 11.31 -41.96 -17.57
C GLU A 214 9.81 -41.67 -17.37
N LYS A 215 9.45 -40.68 -16.52
CA LYS A 215 8.04 -40.33 -16.31
C LYS A 215 7.45 -39.42 -17.39
N ILE A 216 8.28 -38.62 -18.07
CA ILE A 216 7.82 -37.71 -19.13
C ILE A 216 7.63 -38.46 -20.46
N ASN A 217 8.44 -39.49 -20.74
CA ASN A 217 8.30 -40.28 -21.97
C ASN A 217 7.13 -41.29 -21.94
N LYS A 218 6.74 -41.83 -20.77
CA LYS A 218 5.58 -42.76 -20.69
C LYS A 218 4.23 -42.08 -20.94
N ASN A 219 4.09 -40.79 -20.61
CA ASN A 219 2.85 -40.05 -20.84
C ASN A 219 2.70 -39.58 -22.30
N ASN A 220 3.82 -39.32 -23.01
CA ASN A 220 3.80 -38.94 -24.42
C ASN A 220 3.63 -40.13 -25.39
N LEU A 221 3.93 -41.37 -24.98
CA LEU A 221 3.62 -42.57 -25.76
C LEU A 221 2.14 -42.97 -25.65
N LYS A 222 1.53 -42.87 -24.46
CA LYS A 222 0.10 -43.18 -24.27
C LYS A 222 -0.85 -42.21 -24.98
N SER A 223 -0.47 -40.94 -25.13
CA SER A 223 -1.27 -39.95 -25.87
C SER A 223 -1.23 -40.17 -27.40
N LYS A 224 -0.11 -40.68 -27.93
CA LYS A 224 0.04 -40.99 -29.37
C LYS A 224 -0.62 -42.30 -29.80
N GLU A 225 -0.71 -43.31 -28.93
CA GLU A 225 -1.44 -44.56 -29.24
C GLU A 225 -2.97 -44.36 -29.26
N ASN A 226 -3.52 -43.53 -28.38
CA ASN A 226 -4.96 -43.24 -28.36
C ASN A 226 -5.44 -42.41 -29.56
N GLN A 227 -4.59 -41.54 -30.13
CA GLN A 227 -4.91 -40.83 -31.37
C GLN A 227 -4.84 -41.72 -32.62
N LYS A 228 -3.93 -42.71 -32.66
CA LYS A 228 -3.85 -43.69 -33.77
C LYS A 228 -5.00 -44.70 -33.79
N MET A 229 -5.56 -45.06 -32.63
CA MET A 229 -6.72 -45.97 -32.52
C MET A 229 -8.03 -45.31 -32.96
N SER A 230 -8.19 -44.00 -32.71
CA SER A 230 -9.38 -43.23 -33.12
C SER A 230 -9.46 -43.01 -34.65
N GLN A 231 -8.32 -42.86 -35.34
CA GLN A 231 -8.31 -42.70 -36.79
C GLN A 231 -8.53 -44.01 -37.56
N LYS A 232 -8.21 -45.18 -36.98
CA LYS A 232 -8.44 -46.49 -37.59
C LYS A 232 -9.89 -47.00 -37.49
N SER A 233 -10.69 -46.50 -36.54
CA SER A 233 -12.11 -46.86 -36.42
C SER A 233 -13.02 -46.09 -37.40
N LEU A 234 -12.57 -44.93 -37.89
CA LEU A 234 -13.29 -44.12 -38.89
C LEU A 234 -13.08 -44.58 -40.34
N GLN A 235 -12.07 -45.41 -40.63
CA GLN A 235 -11.82 -45.96 -41.98
C GLN A 235 -12.42 -47.37 -42.20
N LYS A 236 -13.17 -47.94 -41.24
CA LYS A 236 -13.83 -49.25 -41.36
C LYS A 236 -15.37 -49.19 -41.36
N LYS A 237 -15.96 -48.01 -41.59
CA LYS A 237 -17.40 -47.81 -41.81
C LYS A 237 -17.70 -47.00 -43.08
N GLY A 238 -16.94 -47.26 -44.14
CA GLY A 238 -17.27 -46.91 -45.52
C GLY A 238 -17.52 -48.18 -46.30
#